data_AF-A0A936W4V8-F1
#
_entry.id   AF-A0A936W4V8-F1
#
_cell.length_a   1.000
_cell.length_b   1.000
_cell.length_c   1.000
_cell.angle_alpha   90.00
_cell.angle_beta   90.00
_cell.angle_gamma   90.00
#
_symmetry.space_group_name_H-M   'P 1'
#
loop_
_entity.id
_entity.type
_entity.pdbx_description
1 polymer ?
#
loop_
_entity_poly.entity_id
_entity_poly.type
_entity_poly.pdbx_seq_one_letter_code
_entity_poly.pdbx_strand_id
1 'polypeptide(L)'
;MENDSRLVTVSSLHHGSSGAQAQMFAERNALENLLFKGIAGCYEVPIVADEQASMQTHKAFYDWLITGREYERYITDRTANPASSSGGLVTINMTITFDVQALRKEMEKQGVIKKFGI
;
A
#
# COMPACT_ATOMS: atom_id res chain seq x y z
N MET A 1 26.70 5.88 -0.61
CA MET A 1 25.54 5.06 -1.02
C MET A 1 24.76 4.79 0.24
N GLU A 2 23.81 5.65 0.57
CA GLU A 2 23.03 5.54 1.81
C GLU A 2 21.69 4.94 1.44
N ASN A 3 21.60 3.61 1.48
CA ASN A 3 20.35 2.89 1.24
C ASN A 3 19.69 2.65 2.60
N ASP A 4 19.23 3.73 3.23
CA ASP A 4 18.32 3.68 4.38
C ASP A 4 16.90 3.36 3.87
N SER A 5 16.77 2.17 3.28
CA SER A 5 15.49 1.67 2.77
C SER A 5 14.64 1.25 3.96
N ARG A 6 13.73 2.13 4.41
CA ARG A 6 12.67 1.78 5.34
C ARG A 6 11.62 0.93 4.61
N LEU A 7 11.99 -0.32 4.35
CA LEU A 7 11.09 -1.34 3.82
C LEU A 7 10.04 -1.65 4.88
N VAL A 8 8.77 -1.61 4.48
CA VAL A 8 7.64 -1.91 5.37
C VAL A 8 6.89 -3.10 4.82
N THR A 9 6.79 -4.14 5.64
CA THR A 9 6.06 -5.36 5.30
C THR A 9 4.66 -5.31 5.88
N VAL A 10 3.67 -5.56 5.03
CA VAL A 10 2.24 -5.51 5.33
C VAL A 10 1.64 -6.86 5.02
N SER A 11 0.98 -7.48 6.00
CA SER A 11 0.17 -8.66 5.76
C SER A 11 -1.29 -8.26 5.55
N SER A 12 -1.95 -8.86 4.57
CA SER A 12 -3.34 -8.60 4.24
C SER A 12 -4.03 -9.88 3.78
N LEU A 13 -5.18 -10.17 4.40
CA LEU A 13 -5.99 -11.33 4.11
C LEU A 13 -7.21 -10.90 3.29
N HIS A 14 -7.35 -11.37 2.06
CA HIS A 14 -8.50 -11.04 1.20
C HIS A 14 -9.04 -12.27 0.48
N HIS A 15 -10.33 -12.19 0.12
CA HIS A 15 -11.04 -13.18 -0.67
C HIS A 15 -11.39 -12.62 -2.05
N GLY A 16 -11.44 -13.49 -3.05
CA GLY A 16 -11.85 -13.12 -4.40
C GLY A 16 -12.38 -14.32 -5.19
N SER A 17 -13.05 -14.03 -6.30
CA SER A 17 -13.57 -15.04 -7.22
C SER A 17 -12.44 -15.77 -7.97
N SER A 18 -11.23 -15.22 -7.96
CA SER A 18 -10.01 -15.83 -8.49
C SER A 18 -8.80 -15.40 -7.66
N GLY A 19 -7.72 -16.18 -7.73
CA GLY A 19 -6.48 -15.84 -7.02
C GLY A 19 -5.89 -14.49 -7.45
N ALA A 20 -5.94 -14.16 -8.73
CA ALA A 20 -5.47 -12.87 -9.25
C ALA A 20 -6.31 -11.69 -8.72
N GLN A 21 -7.63 -11.87 -8.61
CA GLN A 21 -8.51 -10.85 -8.06
C GLN A 21 -8.27 -10.67 -6.54
N ALA A 22 -8.13 -11.78 -5.81
CA ALA A 22 -7.82 -11.73 -4.38
C ALA A 22 -6.46 -11.06 -4.10
N GLN A 23 -5.44 -11.32 -4.92
CA GLN A 23 -4.13 -10.65 -4.84
C GLN A 23 -4.24 -9.15 -5.06
N MET A 24 -4.91 -8.72 -6.14
CA MET A 24 -5.08 -7.29 -6.44
C MET A 24 -5.79 -6.56 -5.29
N PHE A 25 -6.83 -7.16 -4.71
CA PHE A 25 -7.51 -6.52 -3.58
C PHE A 25 -6.64 -6.51 -2.31
N ALA A 26 -5.86 -7.57 -2.06
CA ALA A 26 -4.91 -7.59 -0.94
C ALA A 26 -3.83 -6.51 -1.08
N GLU A 27 -3.28 -6.33 -2.28
CA GLU A 27 -2.28 -5.29 -2.58
C GLU A 27 -2.83 -3.89 -2.36
N ARG A 28 -4.02 -3.61 -2.89
CA ARG A 28 -4.68 -2.32 -2.69
C ARG A 28 -4.95 -2.06 -1.21
N ASN A 29 -5.47 -3.06 -0.49
CA ASN A 29 -5.78 -2.90 0.93
C ASN A 29 -4.52 -2.66 1.76
N ALA A 30 -3.43 -3.37 1.46
CA ALA A 30 -2.15 -3.18 2.11
C ALA A 30 -1.62 -1.74 1.90
N LEU A 31 -1.71 -1.22 0.69
CA LEU A 31 -1.34 0.16 0.36
C LEU A 31 -2.23 1.18 1.11
N GLU A 32 -3.55 1.01 1.07
CA GLU A 32 -4.48 1.92 1.76
C GLU A 32 -4.25 1.92 3.28
N ASN A 33 -3.99 0.75 3.88
CA ASN A 33 -3.63 0.66 5.29
C ASN A 33 -2.31 1.38 5.59
N LEU A 34 -1.30 1.21 4.74
CA LEU A 34 -0.01 1.90 4.86
C LEU A 34 -0.17 3.44 4.78
N LEU A 35 -0.98 3.93 3.84
CA LEU A 35 -1.17 5.35 3.58
C LEU A 35 -2.00 6.03 4.66
N PHE A 36 -3.13 5.44 5.06
CA PHE A 36 -4.18 6.14 5.81
C PHE A 36 -4.40 5.65 7.24
N LYS A 37 -4.04 4.40 7.54
CA LYS A 37 -4.30 3.81 8.87
C LYS A 37 -3.03 3.61 9.69
N GLY A 38 -1.88 3.54 9.03
CA GLY A 38 -0.66 3.05 9.65
C GLY A 38 -0.71 1.53 9.84
N ILE A 39 0.45 0.94 10.07
CA ILE A 39 0.66 -0.49 10.28
C ILE A 39 1.26 -0.67 11.66
N ALA A 40 0.45 -1.23 12.55
CA ALA A 40 0.86 -1.54 13.92
C ALA A 40 2.16 -2.36 13.92
N GLY A 41 3.17 -1.88 14.66
CA GLY A 41 4.48 -2.55 14.78
C GLY A 41 5.54 -2.18 13.73
N CYS A 42 5.22 -1.38 12.70
CA CYS A 42 6.21 -0.92 11.72
C CYS A 42 6.10 0.57 11.38
N TYR A 43 4.88 1.05 11.10
CA TYR A 43 4.58 2.46 10.84
C TYR A 43 3.29 2.80 11.59
N GLU A 44 3.41 3.08 12.89
CA GLU A 44 2.25 3.30 13.76
C GLU A 44 1.46 4.58 13.40
N VAL A 45 2.04 5.45 12.58
CA VAL A 45 1.43 6.71 12.14
C VAL A 45 1.17 6.62 10.63
N PRO A 46 -0.05 6.99 10.17
CA PRO A 46 -0.34 7.05 8.75
C PRO A 46 0.53 8.08 8.03
N ILE A 47 0.85 7.80 6.76
CA ILE A 47 1.62 8.73 5.91
C ILE A 47 0.80 9.99 5.63
N VAL A 48 -0.51 9.84 5.52
CA VAL A 48 -1.48 10.90 5.27
C VAL A 48 -2.34 11.10 6.50
N ALA A 49 -2.29 12.29 7.10
CA ALA A 49 -3.02 12.59 8.34
C ALA A 49 -4.54 12.76 8.14
N ASP A 50 -4.97 13.27 6.99
CA ASP A 50 -6.38 13.47 6.64
C ASP A 50 -6.68 12.83 5.28
N GLU A 51 -7.13 11.57 5.33
CA GLU A 51 -7.46 10.77 4.15
C GLU A 51 -8.47 11.50 3.26
N GLN A 52 -9.59 11.96 3.83
CA GLN A 52 -10.69 12.53 3.06
C GLN A 52 -10.28 13.84 2.39
N ALA A 53 -9.63 14.76 3.11
CA ALA A 53 -9.16 16.02 2.54
C ALA A 53 -8.06 15.80 1.49
N SER A 54 -7.15 14.85 1.73
CA SER A 54 -6.07 14.54 0.80
C SER A 54 -6.60 13.91 -0.50
N MET A 55 -7.50 12.93 -0.40
CA MET A 55 -8.09 12.26 -1.56
C MET A 55 -8.92 13.22 -2.43
N GLN A 56 -9.60 14.19 -1.81
CA GLN A 56 -10.31 15.23 -2.55
C GLN A 56 -9.35 16.20 -3.26
N THR A 57 -8.31 16.64 -2.56
CA THR A 57 -7.36 17.63 -3.07
C THR A 57 -6.42 17.04 -4.14
N HIS A 58 -6.01 15.78 -3.97
CA HIS A 58 -5.03 15.10 -4.82
C HIS A 58 -5.64 13.91 -5.56
N LYS A 59 -6.92 13.99 -5.95
CA LYS A 59 -7.64 12.91 -6.64
C LYS A 59 -6.86 12.32 -7.82
N ALA A 60 -6.26 13.19 -8.65
CA ALA A 60 -5.47 12.75 -9.81
C ALA A 60 -4.25 11.91 -9.42
N PHE A 61 -3.58 12.24 -8.31
CA PHE A 61 -2.46 11.46 -7.78
C PHE A 61 -2.94 10.09 -7.30
N TYR A 62 -4.03 10.02 -6.53
CA TYR A 62 -4.55 8.75 -6.04
C TYR A 62 -5.14 7.89 -7.17
N ASP A 63 -5.75 8.49 -8.19
CA ASP A 63 -6.16 7.76 -9.39
C ASP A 63 -4.95 7.18 -10.13
N TRP A 64 -3.90 7.97 -10.34
CA TRP A 64 -2.66 7.46 -10.93
C TRP A 64 -2.03 6.35 -10.08
N LEU A 65 -1.92 6.56 -8.75
CA LEU A 65 -1.27 5.64 -7.84
C LEU A 65 -2.06 4.33 -7.69
N ILE A 66 -3.35 4.41 -7.36
CA ILE A 66 -4.21 3.27 -7.02
C ILE A 66 -4.89 2.70 -8.27
N THR A 67 -5.64 3.52 -8.99
CA THR A 67 -6.39 3.06 -10.19
C THR A 67 -5.44 2.71 -11.33
N GLY A 68 -4.38 3.49 -11.52
CA GLY A 68 -3.32 3.24 -12.50
C GLY A 68 -2.33 2.15 -12.10
N ARG A 69 -2.45 1.59 -10.89
CA ARG A 69 -1.58 0.54 -10.31
C ARG A 69 -0.11 0.94 -10.19
N GLU A 70 0.15 2.23 -10.14
CA GLU A 70 1.51 2.74 -10.09
C GLU A 70 2.17 2.48 -8.74
N TYR A 71 1.40 2.08 -7.73
CA TYR A 71 1.92 1.57 -6.47
C TYR A 71 2.82 0.32 -6.65
N GLU A 72 2.64 -0.47 -7.72
CA GLU A 72 3.40 -1.72 -7.94
C GLU A 72 4.90 -1.47 -8.05
N ARG A 73 5.32 -0.29 -8.54
CA ARG A 73 6.74 0.08 -8.66
C ARG A 73 7.44 0.27 -7.30
N TYR A 74 6.66 0.47 -6.24
CA TYR A 74 7.16 0.64 -4.88
C TYR A 74 7.08 -0.67 -4.07
N ILE A 75 6.58 -1.76 -4.68
CA ILE A 75 6.62 -3.09 -4.07
C ILE A 75 7.99 -3.70 -4.32
N THR A 76 8.72 -3.99 -3.23
CA THR A 76 10.03 -4.65 -3.31
C THR A 76 9.94 -6.17 -3.20
N ASP A 77 8.94 -6.67 -2.48
CA ASP A 77 8.67 -8.10 -2.37
C ASP A 77 7.16 -8.34 -2.21
N ARG A 78 6.66 -9.45 -2.77
CA ARG A 78 5.30 -9.92 -2.53
C ARG A 78 5.26 -11.43 -2.43
N THR A 79 4.72 -11.92 -1.33
CA THR A 79 4.55 -13.34 -1.05
C THR A 79 3.06 -13.62 -0.84
N ALA A 80 2.45 -14.38 -1.76
CA ALA A 80 1.07 -14.81 -1.65
C ALA A 80 1.00 -16.25 -1.13
N ASN A 81 0.37 -16.43 0.03
CA ASN A 81 0.10 -17.74 0.61
C ASN A 81 -1.41 -18.03 0.46
N PRO A 82 -1.81 -18.99 -0.39
CA PRO A 82 -3.20 -19.40 -0.45
C PRO A 82 -3.61 -19.96 0.92
N ALA A 83 -4.62 -19.34 1.54
CA ALA A 83 -5.04 -19.67 2.91
C ALA A 83 -6.14 -20.74 2.92
N SER A 84 -7.08 -20.66 1.97
CA SER A 84 -8.14 -21.65 1.75
C SER A 84 -8.93 -21.35 0.48
N SER A 85 -9.51 -22.37 -0.14
CA SER A 85 -10.59 -22.20 -1.12
C SER A 85 -11.83 -22.93 -0.61
N SER A 86 -12.95 -22.22 -0.49
CA SER A 86 -14.21 -22.81 -0.04
C SER A 86 -15.38 -22.17 -0.77
N GLY A 87 -16.30 -22.99 -1.28
CA GLY A 87 -17.50 -22.52 -1.98
C GLY A 87 -17.23 -21.69 -3.26
N GLY A 88 -16.08 -21.87 -3.92
CA GLY A 88 -15.71 -21.10 -5.11
C GLY A 88 -15.04 -19.75 -4.84
N LEU A 89 -14.88 -19.36 -3.56
CA LEU A 89 -14.09 -18.21 -3.14
C LEU A 89 -12.66 -18.65 -2.78
N VAL A 90 -11.68 -17.93 -3.31
CA VAL A 90 -10.26 -18.14 -3.02
C VAL A 90 -9.83 -17.10 -1.99
N THR A 91 -9.35 -17.57 -0.85
CA THR A 91 -8.77 -16.73 0.22
C THR A 91 -7.25 -16.78 0.11
N ILE A 92 -6.64 -15.60 0.03
CA ILE A 92 -5.19 -15.44 -0.02
C ILE A 92 -4.75 -14.58 1.16
N ASN A 93 -3.75 -15.07 1.88
CA ASN A 93 -2.98 -14.27 2.82
C ASN A 93 -1.74 -13.78 2.08
N MET A 94 -1.64 -12.47 1.88
CA MET A 94 -0.56 -11.87 1.12
C MET A 94 0.29 -10.99 2.05
N THR A 95 1.60 -11.20 1.97
CA THR A 95 2.59 -10.37 2.64
C THR A 95 3.31 -9.55 1.58
N ILE A 96 3.26 -8.23 1.70
CA ILE A 96 3.78 -7.30 0.69
C ILE A 96 4.74 -6.35 1.36
N THR A 97 5.93 -6.20 0.80
CA THR A 97 6.94 -5.28 1.29
C THR A 97 7.00 -4.08 0.36
N PHE A 98 6.83 -2.89 0.91
CA PHE A 98 6.89 -1.62 0.18
C PHE A 98 8.15 -0.83 0.53
N ASP A 99 8.75 -0.17 -0.46
CA ASP A 99 9.70 0.92 -0.24
C ASP A 99 8.94 2.21 0.09
N VAL A 100 8.67 2.38 1.38
CA VAL A 100 7.91 3.52 1.90
C VAL A 100 8.70 4.82 1.77
N GLN A 101 10.03 4.76 1.80
CA GLN A 101 10.90 5.91 1.59
C GLN A 101 10.73 6.47 0.18
N ALA A 102 10.76 5.61 -0.84
CA ALA A 102 10.54 6.01 -2.22
C ALA A 102 9.12 6.54 -2.45
N LEU A 103 8.11 5.86 -1.90
CA LEU A 103 6.71 6.29 -2.00
C LEU A 103 6.51 7.68 -1.35
N ARG A 104 7.05 7.87 -0.14
CA ARG A 104 6.97 9.14 0.59
C ARG A 104 7.63 10.27 -0.20
N LYS A 105 8.82 10.04 -0.77
CA LYS A 105 9.51 11.03 -1.61
C LYS A 105 8.68 11.43 -2.84
N GLU A 106 8.00 10.49 -3.48
CA GLU A 106 7.11 10.82 -4.59
C GLU A 106 5.91 11.64 -4.11
N MET A 107 5.28 11.26 -2.99
CA MET A 107 4.17 12.01 -2.41
C MET A 107 4.59 13.43 -2.00
N GLU A 108 5.79 13.62 -1.47
CA GLU A 108 6.38 14.93 -1.16
C GLU A 108 6.60 15.75 -2.44
N LYS A 109 7.14 15.13 -3.49
CA LYS A 109 7.38 15.77 -4.79
C LYS A 109 6.08 16.22 -5.47
N GLN A 110 5.03 15.42 -5.33
CA GLN A 110 3.69 15.71 -5.85
C GLN A 110 2.87 16.63 -4.94
N GLY A 111 3.44 17.05 -3.79
CA GLY A 111 2.79 17.95 -2.84
C GLY A 111 1.64 17.35 -2.04
N VAL A 112 1.51 16.01 -2.02
CA VAL A 112 0.45 15.28 -1.31
C VAL A 112 0.66 15.29 0.20
N ILE A 113 1.93 15.24 0.62
CA ILE A 113 2.33 15.31 2.02
C ILE A 113 3.42 16.36 2.20
N LYS A 114 3.47 16.97 3.38
CA LYS A 114 4.52 17.93 3.73
C LYS A 114 5.82 17.20 4.01
N LYS A 115 6.93 17.82 3.60
CA LYS A 115 8.27 17.35 3.93
C LYS A 115 8.44 17.38 5.46
N PHE A 116 8.52 16.21 6.08
CA PHE A 116 8.86 16.14 7.51
C PHE A 116 10.37 16.22 7.62
N GLY A 117 10.88 17.39 7.98
CA GLY A 117 12.29 17.62 8.18
C GLY A 117 12.74 18.96 7.59
N ILE A 118 12.67 19.99 8.42
CA ILE A 118 13.74 20.99 8.51
C ILE A 118 14.57 20.61 9.73
#